data_AF-A0A645A435-F1
#
_entry.id   AF-A0A645A435-F1
#
_cell.length_a   1.000
_cell.length_b   1.000
_cell.length_c   1.000
_cell.angle_alpha   90.00
_cell.angle_beta   90.00
_cell.angle_gamma   90.00
#
_symmetry.space_group_name_H-M   'P 1'
#
loop_
_entity.id
_entity.type
_entity.pdbx_description
1 polymer ?
#
loop_
_entity_poly.entity_id
_entity_poly.type
_entity_poly.pdbx_seq_one_letter_code
_entity_poly.pdbx_strand_id
1 'polypeptide(L)'
;MVSRRAGKPLEAAYLSKTVRAALVSGGIPNVTLSDLRHDFLHRTLVEEPVLELVRKGGGITRGQVARLLSLTQTQAYHRLSRMTAAGRLVRVGNRYFLPRQTTSPELHAQLILDYLRREGSAVRQDFARLLSVLPRQVYPILQRLVASGRVVFENGRYYPANRK
;
A
#
# COMPACT_ATOMS: atom_id res chain seq x y z
N MET A 1 -11.84 -0.49 28.59
CA MET A 1 -10.76 -0.31 29.59
C MET A 1 -11.39 0.06 30.91
N VAL A 2 -11.23 -0.77 31.94
CA VAL A 2 -11.82 -0.55 33.27
C VAL A 2 -10.76 0.09 34.17
N SER A 3 -11.10 1.18 34.85
CA SER A 3 -10.23 1.80 35.85
C SER A 3 -10.23 0.98 37.13
N ARG A 4 -9.04 0.80 37.72
CA ARG A 4 -8.76 -0.14 38.82
C ARG A 4 -9.27 0.32 40.21
N ARG A 5 -10.25 1.24 40.30
CA ARG A 5 -10.69 1.80 41.60
C ARG A 5 -12.19 1.89 41.89
N ALA A 6 -13.07 1.53 40.97
CA ALA A 6 -14.48 1.30 41.29
C ALA A 6 -15.08 0.60 40.09
N GLY A 7 -15.76 -0.53 40.27
CA GLY A 7 -16.42 -1.30 39.20
C GLY A 7 -17.63 -0.58 38.58
N LYS A 8 -17.55 0.74 38.34
CA LYS A 8 -18.57 1.55 37.69
C LYS A 8 -18.09 1.96 36.30
N PRO A 9 -18.97 2.03 35.28
CA PRO A 9 -18.65 2.62 33.99
C PRO A 9 -18.07 4.02 34.20
N LEU A 10 -16.98 4.35 33.51
CA LEU A 10 -16.47 5.71 33.54
C LEU A 10 -17.52 6.65 32.96
N GLU A 11 -17.93 7.65 33.73
CA GLU A 11 -18.82 8.71 33.27
C GLU A 11 -18.25 9.36 32.00
N ALA A 12 -19.08 9.53 30.97
CA ALA A 12 -18.67 10.06 29.67
C ALA A 12 -18.02 11.46 29.78
N ALA A 13 -18.45 12.25 30.76
CA ALA A 13 -17.87 13.56 31.09
C ALA A 13 -16.43 13.44 31.63
N TYR A 14 -16.15 12.43 32.44
CA TYR A 14 -14.82 12.19 33.00
C TYR A 14 -13.82 11.74 31.94
N LEU A 15 -14.27 10.87 31.01
CA LEU A 15 -13.49 10.48 29.83
C LEU A 15 -13.16 11.68 28.94
N SER A 16 -14.17 12.49 28.63
CA SER A 16 -13.99 13.68 27.78
C SER A 16 -13.02 14.67 28.41
N LYS A 17 -13.10 14.91 29.73
CA LYS A 17 -12.20 15.80 30.47
C LYS A 17 -10.76 15.26 30.49
N THR A 18 -10.58 13.97 30.74
CA THR A 18 -9.25 13.34 30.80
C THR A 18 -8.58 13.38 29.41
N VAL A 19 -9.32 13.06 28.35
CA VAL A 19 -8.81 13.14 26.98
C VAL A 19 -8.52 14.58 26.58
N ARG A 20 -9.38 15.53 26.95
CA ARG A 20 -9.14 16.96 26.70
C ARG A 20 -7.84 17.44 27.32
N ALA A 21 -7.60 17.09 28.59
CA ALA A 21 -6.37 17.44 29.28
C ALA A 21 -5.14 16.85 28.58
N ALA A 22 -5.21 15.59 28.16
CA ALA A 22 -4.12 14.93 27.42
C ALA A 22 -3.86 15.55 26.03
N LEU A 23 -4.92 15.95 25.31
CA LEU A 23 -4.79 16.60 23.99
C LEU A 23 -4.20 18.01 24.10
N VAL A 24 -4.59 18.76 25.14
CA VAL A 24 -4.03 20.08 25.42
C VAL A 24 -2.55 19.96 25.83
N SER A 25 -2.21 19.03 26.72
CA SER A 25 -0.81 18.82 27.11
C SER A 25 0.05 18.27 25.97
N GLY A 26 -0.55 17.53 25.03
CA GLY A 26 0.10 17.07 23.81
C GLY A 26 0.19 18.11 22.68
N GLY A 27 -0.23 19.36 22.92
CA GLY A 27 -0.13 20.45 21.94
C GLY A 27 -1.19 20.44 20.83
N ILE A 28 -2.29 19.68 20.98
CA ILE A 28 -3.37 19.57 19.99
C ILE A 28 -4.71 20.03 20.60
N PRO A 29 -4.83 21.29 21.06
CA PRO A 29 -6.00 21.77 21.78
C PRO A 29 -7.25 21.91 20.89
N ASN A 30 -7.15 21.78 19.57
CA ASN A 30 -8.30 21.94 18.66
C ASN A 30 -8.94 20.61 18.26
N VAL A 31 -8.42 19.48 18.74
CA VAL A 31 -9.00 18.16 18.49
C VAL A 31 -9.87 17.73 19.67
N THR A 32 -11.02 17.14 19.37
CA THR A 32 -11.93 16.57 20.36
C THR A 32 -11.90 15.05 20.33
N LEU A 33 -12.42 14.42 21.40
CA LEU A 33 -12.62 12.97 21.44
C LEU A 33 -13.55 12.48 20.31
N SER A 34 -14.51 13.30 19.89
CA SER A 34 -15.40 12.97 18.76
C SER A 34 -14.63 12.94 17.44
N ASP A 35 -13.70 13.88 17.24
CA ASP A 35 -12.87 13.93 16.03
C ASP A 35 -11.95 12.71 15.95
N LEU A 36 -11.32 12.32 17.06
CA LEU A 36 -10.50 11.11 17.13
C LEU A 36 -11.34 9.86 16.86
N ARG A 37 -12.55 9.78 17.42
CA ARG A 37 -13.46 8.67 17.16
C ARG A 37 -13.84 8.62 15.68
N HIS A 38 -14.14 9.76 15.08
CA HIS A 38 -14.49 9.85 13.66
C HIS A 38 -13.31 9.43 12.78
N ASP A 39 -12.10 9.92 13.05
CA ASP A 39 -10.87 9.52 12.34
C ASP A 39 -10.60 8.01 12.50
N PHE A 40 -10.75 7.45 13.70
CA PHE A 40 -10.59 6.02 13.93
C PHE A 40 -11.59 5.20 13.11
N LEU A 41 -12.88 5.54 13.16
CA LEU A 41 -13.91 4.85 12.39
C LEU A 41 -13.65 4.98 10.89
N HIS A 42 -13.23 6.15 10.44
CA HIS A 42 -12.89 6.42 9.05
C HIS A 42 -11.70 5.57 8.57
N ARG A 43 -10.65 5.41 9.38
CA ARG A 43 -9.51 4.55 9.06
C ARG A 43 -9.91 3.07 9.06
N THR A 44 -10.65 2.63 10.07
CA THR A 44 -10.96 1.21 10.28
C THR A 44 -12.04 0.69 9.34
N LEU A 45 -13.15 1.42 9.16
CA LEU A 45 -14.30 0.92 8.41
C LEU A 45 -14.22 1.17 6.91
N VAL A 46 -13.31 2.04 6.47
CA VAL A 46 -13.30 2.49 5.08
C VAL A 46 -11.93 2.41 4.44
N GLU A 47 -10.86 2.82 5.13
CA GLU A 47 -9.50 2.73 4.56
C GLU A 47 -8.91 1.32 4.67
N GLU A 48 -9.06 0.64 5.81
CA GLU A 48 -8.52 -0.73 5.97
C GLU A 48 -9.09 -1.74 4.97
N PRO A 49 -10.40 -1.78 4.66
CA PRO A 49 -10.91 -2.68 3.62
C PRO A 49 -10.26 -2.45 2.26
N VAL A 50 -10.03 -1.18 1.90
CA VAL A 50 -9.33 -0.82 0.65
C VAL A 50 -7.89 -1.31 0.69
N LEU A 51 -7.18 -1.07 1.80
CA LEU A 51 -5.78 -1.51 1.96
C LEU A 51 -5.67 -3.03 1.95
N GLU A 52 -6.59 -3.75 2.61
CA GLU A 52 -6.63 -5.20 2.62
C GLU A 52 -6.84 -5.77 1.22
N LEU A 53 -7.73 -5.18 0.43
CA LEU A 53 -7.90 -5.59 -0.97
C LEU A 53 -6.63 -5.34 -1.79
N VAL A 54 -5.93 -4.22 -1.57
CA VAL A 54 -4.66 -3.94 -2.22
C VAL A 54 -3.57 -4.94 -1.78
N ARG A 55 -3.51 -5.27 -0.49
CA ARG A 55 -2.58 -6.29 0.06
C ARG A 55 -2.82 -7.65 -0.62
N LYS A 56 -4.08 -8.07 -0.76
CA LYS A 56 -4.48 -9.36 -1.35
C LYS A 56 -4.33 -9.40 -2.88
N GLY A 57 -4.64 -8.30 -3.57
CA GLY A 57 -4.78 -8.24 -5.04
C GLY A 57 -3.63 -7.56 -5.77
N GLY A 58 -2.64 -7.00 -5.05
CA GLY A 58 -1.50 -6.29 -5.62
C GLY A 58 -1.87 -4.97 -6.31
N GLY A 59 -3.01 -4.36 -5.95
CA GLY A 59 -3.48 -3.08 -6.50
C GLY A 59 -5.01 -2.99 -6.62
N ILE A 60 -5.54 -1.77 -6.64
CA ILE A 60 -6.99 -1.51 -6.75
C ILE A 60 -7.30 -0.38 -7.74
N THR A 61 -8.46 -0.45 -8.38
CA THR A 61 -9.01 0.59 -9.28
C THR A 61 -10.13 1.38 -8.61
N ARG A 62 -10.47 2.54 -9.16
CA ARG A 62 -11.59 3.38 -8.70
C ARG A 62 -12.91 2.60 -8.67
N GLY A 63 -13.19 1.84 -9.72
CA GLY A 63 -14.41 1.03 -9.80
C GLY A 63 -14.46 -0.17 -8.85
N GLN A 64 -13.30 -0.69 -8.41
CA GLN A 64 -13.26 -1.69 -7.35
C GLN A 64 -13.55 -1.06 -5.98
N VAL A 65 -13.02 0.13 -5.70
CA VAL A 65 -13.33 0.88 -4.46
C VAL A 65 -14.79 1.28 -4.40
N ALA A 66 -15.34 1.79 -5.50
CA ALA A 66 -16.74 2.18 -5.61
C ALA A 66 -17.67 1.01 -5.26
N ARG A 67 -17.39 -0.19 -5.79
CA ARG A 67 -18.15 -1.41 -5.47
C ARG A 67 -17.93 -1.89 -4.04
N LEU A 68 -16.69 -1.88 -3.55
CA LEU A 68 -16.34 -2.36 -2.20
C LEU A 68 -17.05 -1.56 -1.11
N LEU A 69 -17.16 -0.25 -1.31
CA LEU A 69 -17.69 0.68 -0.31
C LEU A 69 -19.10 1.19 -0.64
N SER A 70 -19.74 0.65 -1.70
CA SER A 70 -21.03 1.12 -2.20
C SER A 70 -21.07 2.66 -2.43
N LEU A 71 -20.01 3.19 -3.02
CA LEU A 71 -19.81 4.62 -3.28
C LEU A 71 -19.96 4.94 -4.77
N THR A 72 -20.23 6.21 -5.07
CA THR A 72 -20.11 6.71 -6.44
C THR A 72 -18.64 6.74 -6.89
N GLN A 73 -18.41 6.77 -8.21
CA GLN A 73 -17.05 6.88 -8.77
C GLN A 73 -16.32 8.14 -8.28
N THR A 74 -17.05 9.25 -8.11
CA THR A 74 -16.52 10.53 -7.62
C THR A 74 -16.10 10.41 -6.15
N GLN A 75 -16.94 9.82 -5.31
CA GLN A 75 -16.61 9.57 -3.89
C GLN A 75 -15.41 8.63 -3.74
N ALA A 76 -15.35 7.56 -4.54
CA ALA A 76 -14.21 6.65 -4.58
C ALA A 76 -12.93 7.36 -5.04
N TYR A 77 -13.02 8.27 -6.01
CA TYR A 77 -11.88 9.09 -6.44
C TYR A 77 -11.37 10.00 -5.32
N HIS A 78 -12.24 10.79 -4.68
CA HIS A 78 -11.84 11.66 -3.57
C HIS A 78 -11.25 10.85 -2.41
N ARG A 79 -11.74 9.63 -2.19
CA ARG A 79 -11.23 8.72 -1.17
C ARG A 79 -9.79 8.28 -1.48
N LEU A 80 -9.58 7.76 -2.67
CA LEU A 80 -8.26 7.32 -3.12
C LEU A 80 -7.27 8.48 -3.21
N SER A 81 -7.74 9.67 -3.61
CA SER A 81 -6.93 10.90 -3.62
C SER A 81 -6.45 11.25 -2.21
N ARG A 82 -7.34 11.23 -1.20
CA ARG A 82 -6.96 11.44 0.21
C ARG A 82 -5.98 10.39 0.72
N MET A 83 -6.21 9.11 0.43
CA MET A 83 -5.29 8.03 0.82
C MET A 83 -3.92 8.16 0.14
N THR A 84 -3.88 8.72 -1.07
CA THR A 84 -2.62 9.01 -1.78
C THR A 84 -1.91 10.21 -1.16
N ALA A 85 -2.63 11.30 -0.85
CA ALA A 85 -2.09 12.48 -0.17
C ALA A 85 -1.57 12.15 1.24
N ALA A 86 -2.21 11.22 1.94
CA ALA A 86 -1.78 10.71 3.24
C ALA A 86 -0.64 9.66 3.14
N GLY A 87 -0.11 9.40 1.94
CA GLY A 87 0.99 8.45 1.73
C GLY A 87 0.63 6.99 2.01
N ARG A 88 -0.66 6.64 2.13
CA ARG A 88 -1.11 5.26 2.36
C ARG A 88 -1.20 4.45 1.07
N LEU A 89 -1.34 5.12 -0.07
CA LEU A 89 -1.39 4.53 -1.41
C LEU A 89 -0.53 5.35 -2.37
N VAL A 90 -0.09 4.73 -3.45
CA VAL A 90 0.60 5.36 -4.58
C VAL A 90 -0.19 5.06 -5.84
N ARG A 91 -0.47 6.09 -6.64
CA ARG A 91 -1.16 5.95 -7.92
C ARG A 91 -0.15 5.67 -9.03
N VAL A 92 -0.32 4.56 -9.74
CA VAL A 92 0.42 4.25 -10.96
C VAL A 92 -0.58 3.99 -12.09
N GLY A 93 -0.65 4.92 -13.04
CA GLY A 93 -1.66 4.91 -14.11
C GLY A 93 -3.10 4.98 -13.56
N ASN A 94 -3.89 3.95 -13.85
CA ASN A 94 -5.30 3.83 -13.39
C ASN A 94 -5.47 2.92 -12.15
N ARG A 95 -4.37 2.51 -11.50
CA ARG A 95 -4.39 1.68 -10.30
C ARG A 95 -3.68 2.34 -9.13
N TYR A 96 -4.11 1.95 -7.94
CA TYR A 96 -3.57 2.39 -6.66
C TYR A 96 -2.95 1.20 -5.95
N PHE A 97 -1.75 1.40 -5.42
CA PHE A 97 -0.89 0.36 -4.85
C PHE A 97 -0.43 0.78 -3.46
N LEU A 98 0.04 -0.16 -2.65
CA LEU A 98 0.72 0.20 -1.40
C LEU A 98 2.09 0.83 -1.69
N PRO A 99 2.54 1.80 -0.89
CA PRO A 99 3.88 2.40 -1.00
C PRO A 99 5.01 1.37 -1.00
N ARG A 100 4.89 0.30 -0.19
CA ARG A 100 5.86 -0.81 -0.15
C ARG A 100 5.74 -1.80 -1.31
N GLN A 101 4.60 -1.83 -2.01
CA GLN A 101 4.39 -2.62 -3.23
C GLN A 101 4.68 -1.81 -4.51
N THR A 102 5.02 -0.52 -4.35
CA THR A 102 5.47 0.35 -5.44
C THR A 102 6.98 0.43 -5.45
N THR A 103 7.61 -0.73 -5.58
CA THR A 103 8.83 -0.80 -6.38
C THR A 103 8.47 -0.23 -7.75
N SER A 104 8.98 0.96 -8.09
CA SER A 104 8.75 1.54 -9.42
C SER A 104 9.26 0.55 -10.50
N PRO A 105 8.83 0.67 -11.76
CA PRO A 105 9.36 -0.16 -12.84
C PRO A 105 10.89 -0.22 -12.86
N GLU A 106 11.54 0.89 -12.47
CA GLU A 106 12.98 1.04 -12.34
C GLU A 106 13.54 0.24 -11.15
N LEU A 107 12.86 0.25 -9.99
CA LEU A 107 13.29 -0.53 -8.82
C LEU A 107 13.07 -2.03 -9.00
N HIS A 108 11.98 -2.44 -9.68
CA HIS A 108 11.80 -3.83 -10.12
C HIS A 108 12.92 -4.27 -11.06
N ALA A 109 13.28 -3.40 -12.01
CA ALA A 109 14.39 -3.64 -12.91
C ALA A 109 15.72 -3.81 -12.14
N GLN A 110 15.95 -2.96 -11.14
CA GLN A 110 17.12 -3.05 -10.26
C GLN A 110 17.18 -4.41 -9.53
N LEU A 111 16.08 -4.83 -8.91
CA LEU A 111 15.99 -6.10 -8.18
C LEU A 111 16.19 -7.32 -9.08
N ILE A 112 15.63 -7.30 -10.30
CA ILE A 112 15.86 -8.34 -11.30
C ILE A 112 17.35 -8.43 -11.65
N LEU A 113 18.01 -7.28 -11.86
CA LEU A 113 19.43 -7.22 -12.20
C LEU A 113 20.34 -7.65 -11.04
N ASP A 114 19.98 -7.31 -9.80
CA ASP A 114 20.69 -7.76 -8.61
C ASP A 114 20.56 -9.27 -8.42
N TYR A 115 19.37 -9.83 -8.63
CA TYR A 115 19.14 -11.27 -8.59
C TYR A 115 19.93 -12.01 -9.68
N LEU A 116 19.89 -11.50 -10.92
CA LEU A 116 20.65 -12.07 -12.04
C LEU A 116 22.17 -11.97 -11.83
N ARG A 117 22.66 -10.94 -11.14
CA ARG A 117 24.08 -10.84 -10.76
C ARG A 117 24.48 -11.88 -9.71
N ARG A 118 23.57 -12.25 -8.81
CA ARG A 118 23.85 -13.22 -7.74
C ARG A 118 23.71 -14.67 -8.21
N GLU A 119 22.67 -14.98 -8.98
CA GLU A 119 22.36 -16.36 -9.38
C GLU A 119 22.78 -16.69 -10.82
N GLY A 120 23.21 -15.70 -11.60
CA GLY A 120 23.72 -15.85 -12.97
C GLY A 120 22.62 -16.08 -14.03
N SER A 121 21.53 -16.76 -13.68
CA SER A 121 20.40 -16.98 -14.59
C SER A 121 19.08 -17.23 -13.87
N ALA A 122 17.96 -16.85 -14.48
CA ALA A 122 16.65 -17.04 -13.87
C ALA A 122 15.54 -17.30 -14.91
N VAL A 123 14.47 -17.97 -14.48
CA VAL A 123 13.23 -18.10 -15.28
C VAL A 123 12.18 -17.08 -14.86
N ARG A 124 11.18 -16.85 -15.70
CA ARG A 124 10.08 -15.89 -15.46
C ARG A 124 9.40 -16.11 -14.12
N GLN A 125 9.27 -17.37 -13.71
CA GLN A 125 8.61 -17.74 -12.46
C GLN A 125 9.42 -17.32 -11.23
N ASP A 126 10.76 -17.31 -11.33
CA ASP A 126 11.62 -16.87 -10.24
C ASP A 126 11.48 -15.37 -10.01
N PHE A 127 11.37 -14.58 -11.07
CA PHE A 127 11.09 -13.15 -10.96
C PHE A 127 9.70 -12.83 -10.41
N ALA A 128 8.70 -13.63 -10.76
CA ALA A 128 7.36 -13.50 -10.18
C ALA A 128 7.39 -13.74 -8.67
N ARG A 129 8.14 -14.75 -8.21
CA ARG A 129 8.37 -15.00 -6.77
C ARG A 129 9.17 -13.87 -6.12
N LEU A 130 10.26 -13.43 -6.74
CA LEU A 130 11.14 -12.36 -6.26
C LEU A 130 10.39 -11.05 -6.05
N LEU A 131 9.55 -10.67 -7.02
CA LEU A 131 8.82 -9.40 -7.00
C LEU A 131 7.45 -9.52 -6.31
N SER A 132 7.04 -10.73 -5.88
CA SER A 132 5.70 -11.00 -5.33
C SER A 132 4.57 -10.50 -6.23
N VAL A 133 4.72 -10.68 -7.56
CA VAL A 133 3.73 -10.26 -8.57
C VAL A 133 3.33 -11.43 -9.46
N LEU A 134 2.21 -11.29 -10.17
CA LEU A 134 1.79 -12.32 -11.13
C LEU A 134 2.76 -12.37 -12.32
N PRO A 135 3.04 -13.56 -12.89
CA PRO A 135 3.97 -13.71 -14.02
C PRO A 135 3.68 -12.79 -15.22
N ARG A 136 2.40 -12.51 -15.48
CA ARG A 136 1.97 -11.57 -16.54
C ARG A 136 2.43 -10.13 -16.32
N GLN A 137 2.66 -9.72 -15.08
CA GLN A 137 3.09 -8.37 -14.72
C GLN A 137 4.62 -8.19 -14.84
N VAL A 138 5.37 -9.28 -14.87
CA VAL A 138 6.84 -9.28 -15.01
C VAL A 138 7.24 -9.05 -16.48
N TYR A 139 6.42 -9.52 -17.42
CA TYR A 139 6.75 -9.50 -18.85
C TYR A 139 7.08 -8.11 -19.43
N PRO A 140 6.31 -7.04 -19.16
CA PRO A 140 6.63 -5.72 -19.70
C PRO A 140 7.95 -5.15 -19.16
N ILE A 141 8.31 -5.53 -17.92
CA ILE A 141 9.55 -5.10 -17.26
C ILE A 141 10.74 -5.82 -17.90
N LEU A 142 10.63 -7.13 -18.12
CA LEU A 142 11.65 -7.93 -18.79
C LEU A 142 11.84 -7.51 -20.25
N GLN A 143 10.76 -7.23 -20.98
CA GLN A 143 10.86 -6.71 -22.35
C GLN A 143 11.63 -5.39 -22.40
N ARG A 144 11.35 -4.46 -21.48
CA ARG A 144 12.13 -3.20 -21.39
C ARG A 144 13.59 -3.45 -21.06
N LEU A 145 13.88 -4.36 -20.14
CA LEU A 145 15.25 -4.71 -19.78
C LEU A 145 16.04 -5.32 -20.94
N VAL A 146 15.40 -6.21 -21.70
CA VAL A 146 15.98 -6.81 -22.92
C VAL A 146 16.17 -5.76 -24.01
N ALA A 147 15.16 -4.91 -24.26
CA ALA A 147 15.25 -3.82 -25.23
C ALA A 147 16.35 -2.80 -24.87
N SER A 148 16.57 -2.56 -23.57
CA SER A 148 17.64 -1.69 -23.07
C SER A 148 19.03 -2.34 -23.08
N GLY A 149 19.15 -3.62 -23.48
CA GLY A 149 20.42 -4.35 -23.50
C GLY A 149 21.00 -4.66 -22.11
N ARG A 150 20.22 -4.52 -21.03
CA ARG A 150 20.68 -4.81 -19.65
C ARG A 150 20.56 -6.28 -19.28
N VAL A 151 19.69 -7.01 -19.97
CA VAL A 151 19.42 -8.45 -19.79
C VAL A 151 19.35 -9.11 -21.15
N VAL A 152 19.88 -10.33 -21.26
CA VAL A 152 19.82 -11.16 -22.47
C VAL A 152 18.87 -12.33 -22.21
N PHE A 153 18.02 -12.65 -23.19
CA PHE A 153 17.15 -13.82 -23.14
C PHE A 153 17.66 -14.89 -24.10
N GLU A 154 18.15 -16.01 -23.55
CA GLU A 154 18.74 -17.13 -24.29
C GLU A 154 18.22 -18.46 -23.72
N ASN A 155 17.92 -19.44 -24.58
CA ASN A 155 17.52 -20.79 -24.17
C ASN A 155 16.39 -20.83 -23.10
N GLY A 156 15.43 -19.91 -23.17
CA GLY A 156 14.31 -19.85 -22.23
C GLY A 156 14.64 -19.23 -20.86
N ARG A 157 15.87 -18.74 -20.64
CA ARG A 157 16.34 -18.13 -19.39
C ARG A 157 16.82 -16.70 -19.64
N TYR A 158 16.78 -15.89 -18.58
CA TYR A 158 17.31 -14.52 -18.59
C TYR A 158 18.68 -14.51 -17.94
N TYR A 159 19.60 -13.74 -18.54
CA TYR A 159 20.99 -13.59 -18.11
C TYR A 159 21.35 -12.10 -18.01
N PRO A 160 22.26 -11.70 -17.11
CA PRO A 160 22.78 -10.34 -17.09
C PRO A 160 23.61 -10.09 -18.36
N ALA A 161 23.49 -8.90 -18.96
CA ALA A 161 24.24 -8.56 -20.18
C ALA A 161 25.75 -8.44 -19.97
N ASN A 162 26.19 -8.15 -18.74
CA ASN A 162 27.61 -8.15 -18.35
C ASN A 162 28.13 -9.57 -18.10
N ARG A 163 28.06 -10.46 -19.09
CA ARG A 163 28.95 -11.62 -19.15
C ARG A 163 30.33 -11.13 -19.62
N LYS A 164 31.11 -10.56 -18.71
CA LYS A 164 32.57 -10.45 -18.83
C LYS A 164 33.18 -11.03 -17.57
#